data_AF-A0A7C4H496-F1
#
_entry.id   AF-A0A7C4H496-F1
#
_cell.length_a   1.000
_cell.length_b   1.000
_cell.length_c   1.000
_cell.angle_alpha   90.00
_cell.angle_beta   90.00
_cell.angle_gamma   90.00
#
_symmetry.space_group_name_H-M   'P 1'
#
loop_
_entity.id
_entity.type
_entity.pdbx_description
1 polymer ?
#
loop_
_entity_poly.entity_id
_entity_poly.type
_entity_poly.pdbx_seq_one_letter_code
_entity_poly.pdbx_strand_id
1 'polypeptide(L)' 'MRVKVTRNYQVTIPVEVREALGIREGDYVEFELRGDGALLKPVKRKWSTIKLGRVLSVEEIEEIAEKTFSL' A
#
# COMPACT_ATOMS: atom_id res chain seq x y z
N MET A 1 3.01 -20.98 -12.42
CA MET A 1 4.35 -20.40 -12.65
C MET A 1 5.22 -20.61 -11.44
N ARG A 2 6.53 -20.76 -11.62
CA ARG A 2 7.51 -20.77 -10.52
C ARG A 2 8.51 -19.64 -10.72
N VAL A 3 8.85 -18.93 -9.65
CA VAL A 3 9.85 -17.86 -9.65
C VAL A 3 10.92 -18.19 -8.62
N LYS A 4 12.15 -17.83 -8.91
CA LYS A 4 13.27 -18.02 -7.99
C LYS A 4 13.25 -16.89 -6.95
N VAL A 5 13.42 -17.25 -5.69
CA VAL A 5 13.69 -16.27 -4.63
C VAL A 5 15.08 -15.68 -4.86
N THR A 6 15.15 -14.37 -4.97
CA THR A 6 16.40 -13.62 -5.16
C THR A 6 16.98 -13.19 -3.81
N ARG A 7 17.88 -12.20 -3.79
CA ARG A 7 18.41 -11.65 -2.54
C ARG A 7 17.30 -11.04 -1.68
N ASN A 8 17.57 -10.90 -0.39
CA ASN A 8 16.65 -10.29 0.58
C ASN A 8 15.23 -10.92 0.55
N TYR A 9 15.14 -12.21 0.20
CA TYR A 9 13.89 -12.96 0.13
C TYR A 9 12.86 -12.39 -0.86
N GLN A 10 13.31 -11.66 -1.89
CA GLN A 10 12.43 -11.05 -2.89
C GLN A 10 12.05 -12.04 -3.99
N VAL A 11 10.77 -12.01 -4.39
CA VAL A 11 10.26 -12.73 -5.56
C VAL A 11 9.72 -11.73 -6.59
N THR A 12 9.99 -11.99 -7.86
CA THR A 12 9.44 -11.17 -8.94
C THR A 12 8.00 -11.60 -9.23
N ILE A 13 7.07 -10.64 -9.22
CA ILE A 13 5.69 -10.87 -9.66
C ILE A 13 5.68 -10.92 -11.20
N PRO A 14 5.35 -12.06 -11.81
CA PRO A 14 5.33 -12.17 -13.26
C PRO A 14 4.29 -11.25 -13.91
N VAL A 15 4.50 -10.92 -15.19
CA VAL A 15 3.68 -9.93 -15.91
C VAL A 15 2.18 -10.27 -15.88
N GLU A 16 1.84 -11.53 -16.16
CA GLU A 16 0.45 -12.02 -16.17
C GLU A 16 -0.25 -11.80 -14.82
N VAL A 17 0.46 -12.04 -13.71
CA VAL A 17 -0.07 -11.86 -12.35
C VAL A 17 -0.18 -10.37 -12.01
N ARG A 18 0.80 -9.56 -12.40
CA ARG A 18 0.83 -8.12 -12.17
C ARG A 18 -0.35 -7.42 -12.86
N GLU A 19 -0.60 -7.78 -14.12
CA GLU A 19 -1.70 -7.24 -14.91
C GLU A 19 -3.06 -7.67 -14.36
N ALA A 20 -3.22 -8.96 -14.05
CA ALA A 20 -4.46 -9.49 -13.48
C ALA A 20 -4.81 -8.86 -12.12
N LEU A 21 -3.80 -8.58 -11.28
CA LEU A 21 -3.98 -7.96 -9.97
C LEU A 21 -3.92 -6.42 -9.99
N GLY A 22 -3.55 -5.81 -11.12
CA GLY A 22 -3.41 -4.37 -11.26
C GLY A 22 -2.30 -3.74 -10.41
N ILE A 23 -1.25 -4.50 -10.08
CA ILE A 23 -0.14 -4.07 -9.22
C ILE A 23 0.80 -3.15 -9.99
N ARG A 24 1.18 -2.02 -9.39
CA ARG A 24 2.13 -1.04 -9.91
C ARG A 24 3.31 -0.85 -8.95
N GLU A 25 4.37 -0.22 -9.43
CA GLU A 25 5.49 0.16 -8.56
C GLU A 25 5.01 1.10 -7.46
N GLY A 26 5.44 0.84 -6.22
CA GLY A 26 4.99 1.58 -5.03
C GLY A 26 3.73 1.02 -4.37
N ASP A 27 3.03 0.07 -5.00
CA ASP A 27 1.90 -0.60 -4.36
C ASP A 27 2.36 -1.51 -3.22
N TYR A 28 1.55 -1.57 -2.16
CA TYR A 28 1.75 -2.49 -1.07
C TYR A 28 1.00 -3.80 -1.33
N VAL A 29 1.59 -4.90 -0.88
CA VAL A 29 0.99 -6.23 -0.93
C VAL A 29 0.99 -6.84 0.46
N GLU A 30 -0.11 -7.48 0.82
CA GLU A 30 -0.28 -8.19 2.07
C GLU A 30 -0.12 -9.69 1.85
N PHE A 31 0.55 -10.34 2.80
CA PHE A 31 0.73 -11.79 2.83
C PHE A 31 -0.18 -12.39 3.90
N GLU A 32 -1.03 -13.34 3.50
CA GLU A 32 -1.88 -14.12 4.40
C GLU A 32 -1.40 -15.57 4.39
N LEU A 33 -0.89 -16.08 5.52
CA LEU A 33 -0.48 -17.47 5.63
C LEU A 33 -1.69 -18.41 5.50
N ARG A 34 -1.57 -19.42 4.64
CA ARG A 34 -2.60 -20.43 4.41
C ARG A 34 -1.96 -21.80 4.31
N GLY A 35 -2.22 -22.68 5.28
CA GLY A 35 -1.79 -24.09 5.23
C GLY A 35 -0.32 -24.27 4.84
N ASP A 36 -0.11 -24.65 3.58
CA ASP A 36 1.18 -24.94 2.95
C ASP A 36 1.82 -23.75 2.20
N GLY A 37 1.25 -22.55 2.27
CA GLY A 37 1.75 -21.38 1.55
C GLY A 37 1.24 -20.03 2.08
N ALA A 38 1.27 -19.03 1.19
CA ALA A 38 0.77 -17.70 1.48
C ALA A 38 -0.04 -17.17 0.29
N LEU A 39 -1.14 -16.48 0.59
CA LEU A 39 -1.92 -15.72 -0.37
C LEU A 39 -1.42 -14.27 -0.38
N LEU A 40 -1.14 -13.75 -1.56
CA LEU A 40 -0.63 -12.40 -1.77
C LEU A 40 -1.76 -11.52 -2.32
N LYS A 41 -2.11 -10.44 -1.62
CA LYS A 41 -3.21 -9.53 -1.98
C LYS A 41 -2.71 -8.09 -2.14
N PRO A 42 -3.05 -7.38 -3.24
CA PRO A 42 -2.79 -5.95 -3.33
C PRO A 42 -3.55 -5.18 -2.25
N VAL A 43 -2.86 -4.31 -1.53
CA VAL A 43 -3.46 -3.42 -0.54
C VAL A 43 -4.02 -2.21 -1.27
N LYS A 44 -5.34 -2.21 -1.50
CA LYS A 44 -6.03 -1.00 -1.95
C LYS A 44 -6.10 -0.03 -0.77
N ARG A 45 -5.18 0.95 -0.71
CA ARG A 45 -5.33 2.10 0.20
C ARG A 45 -6.61 2.84 -0.17
N LYS A 46 -7.72 2.49 0.49
CA LYS A 46 -8.90 3.33 0.50
C LYS A 46 -8.55 4.54 1.35
N TRP A 47 -8.07 5.61 0.72
CA TRP A 47 -8.25 6.92 1.33
C TRP A 47 -9.75 7.11 1.46
N SER A 48 -10.27 6.96 2.67
CA SER A 48 -11.56 7.53 3.02
C SER A 48 -11.35 9.04 3.05
N THR A 49 -11.27 9.67 1.87
CA THR A 49 -11.31 11.12 1.76
C THR A 49 -12.67 11.54 2.30
N ILE A 50 -12.68 11.99 3.55
CA ILE A 50 -13.87 12.57 4.18
C ILE A 50 -13.85 14.05 3.82
N LYS A 51 -14.96 14.55 3.26
CA LYS A 51 -15.11 15.99 3.06
C LYS A 51 -15.26 16.63 4.44
N LEU A 52 -14.36 17.56 4.78
CA LEU A 52 -14.38 18.25 6.08
C LEU A 52 -15.61 19.14 6.28
N GLY A 53 -16.34 19.49 5.22
CA GLY A 53 -17.56 20.31 5.28
C GLY A 53 -17.31 21.79 5.58
N ARG A 54 -16.05 22.21 5.74
CA ARG A 54 -15.61 23.59 5.91
C ARG A 54 -14.31 23.85 5.16
N VAL A 55 -14.02 25.12 4.90
CA VAL A 55 -12.74 25.56 4.35
C VAL A 55 -11.69 25.45 5.45
N LEU A 56 -10.54 24.85 5.13
CA LEU A 56 -9.35 24.88 5.97
C LEU A 56 -8.54 26.12 5.61
N SER A 57 -8.15 26.92 6.61
CA SER A 57 -7.17 27.98 6.40
C SER A 57 -5.76 27.42 6.30
N VAL A 58 -4.81 28.21 5.77
CA VAL A 58 -3.41 27.78 5.66
C VAL A 58 -2.80 27.59 7.04
N GLU A 59 -3.14 28.46 7.99
CA GLU A 59 -2.68 28.41 9.37
C GLU A 59 -3.15 27.12 10.08
N GLU A 60 -4.40 26.71 9.88
CA GLU A 60 -4.90 25.45 10.43
C GLU A 60 -4.16 24.22 9.85
N ILE A 61 -3.80 24.26 8.57
CA ILE A 61 -3.04 23.17 7.92
C ILE A 61 -1.63 23.08 8.53
N GLU A 62 -0.97 24.22 8.72
CA GLU A 62 0.36 24.29 9.34
C GLU A 62 0.33 23.78 10.78
N GLU A 63 -0.65 24.20 11.58
CA GLU A 63 -0.80 23.74 12.96
C GLU A 63 -1.04 22.22 13.06
N ILE A 64 -1.91 21.67 12.20
CA ILE A 64 -2.18 20.23 12.17
C ILE A 64 -0.92 19.45 11.78
N ALA A 65 -0.15 19.95 10.81
CA ALA A 65 1.10 19.33 10.39
C ALA A 65 2.11 19.31 11.54
N GLU A 66 2.35 20.46 12.19
CA GLU A 66 3.32 20.59 13.28
C GLU A 66 3.01 19.65 14.46
N LYS A 67 1.72 19.54 14.84
CA LYS A 67 1.27 18.60 15.89
C LYS A 67 1.47 17.14 15.50
N THR A 68 1.31 16.81 14.22
CA THR A 68 1.46 15.43 13.74
C THR A 68 2.92 14.98 13.70
N PHE A 69 3.85 15.88 13.34
CA PHE A 69 5.29 15.59 13.29
C PHE A 69 5.99 15.68 14.66
N SER A 70 5.29 16.17 15.69
CA SER A 70 5.79 16.24 17.07
C SER A 70 5.46 14.99 17.92
N LEU A 71 4.89 13.95 17.31
CA LEU A 71 4.55 12.64 17.89
C LEU A 71 5.49 11.54 17.36
#